data_AF-A0A9D9CJK8-F1
#
_entry.id   AF-A0A9D9CJK8-F1
#
_cell.length_a   1.000
_cell.length_b   1.000
_cell.length_c   1.000
_cell.angle_alpha   90.00
_cell.angle_beta   90.00
_cell.angle_gamma   90.00
#
_symmetry.space_group_name_H-M   'P 1'
#
loop_
_entity.id
_entity.type
_entity.pdbx_description
1 polymer ?
#
loop_
_entity_poly.entity_id
_entity_poly.type
_entity_poly.pdbx_seq_one_letter_code
_entity_poly.pdbx_strand_id
1 'polypeptide(L)'
;MRKLFIILLAGMACTAIAQHTRMARVPATPHPLQYVQPDGDTLTMRLHGDERRHYRTTLDGYEVTQDNKGCYKYAKKRKTGGVKLTCRQAHNQEKRTKCENKFLQRNGIKH
;
A
#
# COMPACT_ATOMS: atom_id res chain seq x y z
N MET A 1 -10.86 50.92 -36.18
CA MET A 1 -11.89 49.90 -35.82
C MET A 1 -12.06 48.95 -37.00
N ARG A 2 -12.00 47.61 -36.80
CA ARG A 2 -12.12 46.52 -37.80
C ARG A 2 -10.84 45.97 -38.46
N LYS A 3 -9.67 45.96 -37.79
CA LYS A 3 -8.56 45.04 -38.16
C LYS A 3 -7.87 44.43 -36.94
N LEU A 4 -8.64 44.19 -35.87
CA LEU A 4 -8.13 43.62 -34.61
C LEU A 4 -9.02 42.45 -34.13
N PHE A 5 -9.53 41.63 -35.05
CA PHE A 5 -10.49 40.56 -34.71
C PHE A 5 -10.32 39.25 -35.52
N ILE A 6 -9.17 39.00 -36.19
CA ILE A 6 -8.99 37.77 -37.00
C ILE A 6 -7.71 37.00 -36.66
N ILE A 7 -7.17 37.12 -35.45
CA ILE A 7 -6.12 36.18 -34.98
C ILE A 7 -6.51 35.57 -33.62
N LEU A 8 -7.82 35.39 -33.39
CA LEU A 8 -8.37 34.64 -32.25
C LEU A 8 -8.79 33.21 -32.64
N LEU A 9 -8.54 32.78 -33.88
CA LEU A 9 -8.92 31.45 -34.38
C LEU A 9 -7.72 30.51 -34.67
N ALA A 10 -6.48 30.97 -34.47
CA ALA A 10 -5.28 30.13 -34.61
C ALA A 10 -4.74 29.59 -33.27
N GLY A 11 -5.19 30.15 -32.13
CA GLY A 11 -4.79 29.70 -30.78
C GLY A 11 -5.64 28.55 -30.22
N MET A 12 -6.65 28.09 -30.96
CA MET A 12 -7.66 27.13 -30.49
C MET A 12 -7.55 25.76 -31.19
N ALA A 13 -6.36 25.40 -31.68
CA ALA A 13 -6.12 24.12 -32.35
C ALA A 13 -5.07 23.23 -31.65
N CYS A 14 -4.41 23.69 -30.58
CA CYS A 14 -3.29 22.96 -29.98
C CYS A 14 -3.47 22.49 -28.53
N THR A 15 -4.61 22.74 -27.87
CA THR A 15 -4.79 22.35 -26.44
C THR A 15 -5.59 21.06 -26.23
N ALA A 16 -6.07 20.40 -27.30
CA ALA A 16 -6.96 19.24 -27.18
C ALA A 16 -6.26 17.87 -27.19
N ILE A 17 -4.93 17.81 -27.14
CA ILE A 17 -4.20 16.53 -27.00
C ILE A 17 -3.47 16.51 -25.65
N ALA A 18 -4.20 16.81 -24.57
CA ALA A 18 -3.76 16.40 -23.24
C ALA A 18 -3.98 14.90 -23.13
N GLN A 19 -2.88 14.18 -23.28
CA GLN A 19 -2.77 12.73 -23.35
C GLN A 19 -3.39 12.08 -22.09
N HIS A 20 -4.57 11.47 -22.23
CA HIS A 20 -5.02 10.44 -21.29
C HIS A 20 -4.31 9.13 -21.62
N THR A 21 -3.02 9.03 -21.29
CA THR A 21 -2.38 7.72 -21.18
C THR A 21 -3.05 6.99 -20.01
N ARG A 22 -4.00 6.13 -20.32
CA ARG A 22 -4.50 5.12 -19.37
C ARG A 22 -3.35 4.14 -19.17
N MET A 23 -2.50 4.40 -18.17
CA MET A 23 -1.56 3.40 -17.70
C MET A 23 -2.36 2.12 -17.40
N ALA A 24 -1.91 1.01 -17.97
CA ALA A 24 -2.56 -0.27 -17.76
C ALA A 24 -2.37 -0.65 -16.30
N ARG A 25 -3.45 -0.59 -15.52
CA ARG A 25 -3.45 -0.93 -14.10
C ARG A 25 -3.24 -2.43 -13.95
N VAL A 26 -2.02 -2.84 -13.63
CA VAL A 26 -1.71 -4.23 -13.31
C VAL A 26 -2.13 -4.49 -11.87
N PRO A 27 -3.09 -5.40 -11.61
CA PRO A 27 -3.48 -5.73 -10.25
C PRO A 27 -2.34 -6.43 -9.52
N ALA A 28 -2.25 -6.22 -8.21
CA ALA A 28 -1.33 -6.98 -7.36
C ALA A 28 -1.58 -8.50 -7.51
N THR A 29 -0.53 -9.30 -7.33
CA THR A 29 -0.58 -10.76 -7.46
C THR A 29 -1.64 -11.36 -6.53
N PRO A 30 -2.60 -12.16 -7.02
CA PRO A 30 -3.69 -12.68 -6.20
C PRO A 30 -3.24 -13.77 -5.21
N HIS A 31 -2.07 -14.37 -5.45
CA HIS A 31 -1.56 -15.47 -4.65
C HIS A 31 -0.80 -14.95 -3.43
N PRO A 32 -0.93 -15.63 -2.26
CA PRO A 32 -0.09 -15.35 -1.11
C PRO A 32 1.40 -15.51 -1.41
N LEU A 33 2.21 -14.61 -0.84
CA LEU A 33 3.66 -14.64 -0.87
C LEU A 33 4.20 -15.18 0.45
N GLN A 34 5.13 -16.12 0.39
CA GLN A 34 5.91 -16.55 1.55
C GLN A 34 7.21 -15.76 1.62
N TYR A 35 7.58 -15.33 2.82
CA TYR A 35 8.81 -14.58 3.10
C TYR A 35 9.52 -15.19 4.30
N VAL A 36 10.79 -15.56 4.12
CA VAL A 36 11.66 -16.01 5.21
C VAL A 36 12.23 -14.79 5.92
N GLN A 37 11.92 -14.67 7.20
CA GLN A 37 12.36 -13.59 8.06
C GLN A 37 13.83 -13.74 8.49
N PRO A 38 14.49 -12.67 8.95
CA PRO A 38 15.90 -12.73 9.35
C PRO A 38 16.23 -13.74 10.46
N ASP A 39 15.25 -14.14 11.26
CA ASP A 39 15.38 -15.16 12.31
C ASP A 39 15.06 -16.59 11.82
N GLY A 40 14.75 -16.75 10.53
CA GLY A 40 14.42 -18.02 9.90
C GLY A 40 12.93 -18.37 9.92
N ASP A 41 12.07 -17.60 10.60
CA ASP A 41 10.63 -17.87 10.57
C ASP A 41 10.02 -17.51 9.20
N THR A 42 8.92 -18.16 8.82
CA THR A 42 8.25 -17.91 7.54
C THR A 42 6.93 -17.17 7.76
N LEU A 43 6.81 -16.00 7.14
CA LEU A 43 5.58 -15.20 7.13
C LEU A 43 4.89 -15.31 5.77
N THR A 44 3.61 -15.68 5.79
CA THR A 44 2.75 -15.72 4.60
C THR A 44 1.88 -14.47 4.54
N MET A 45 1.96 -13.75 3.43
CA MET A 45 1.32 -12.44 3.26
C MET A 45 0.54 -12.36 1.95
N ARG A 46 -0.38 -11.41 1.87
CA ARG A 46 -0.97 -10.94 0.62
C ARG A 46 -0.43 -9.56 0.28
N LEU A 47 -0.11 -9.35 -0.99
CA LEU A 47 0.19 -8.03 -1.52
C LEU A 47 -1.10 -7.42 -2.04
N HIS A 48 -1.41 -6.23 -1.57
CA HIS A 48 -2.55 -5.44 -2.00
C HIS A 48 -2.04 -4.19 -2.69
N GLY A 49 -2.82 -3.70 -3.64
CA GLY A 49 -2.59 -2.40 -4.19
C GLY A 49 -2.81 -2.28 -5.68
N ASP A 50 -2.76 -1.02 -6.09
CA ASP A 50 -2.64 -0.58 -7.47
C ASP A 50 -1.55 0.50 -7.56
N GLU A 51 -1.50 1.20 -8.68
CA GLU A 51 -0.53 2.26 -8.98
C GLU A 51 -0.46 3.38 -7.91
N ARG A 52 -1.51 3.56 -7.11
CA ARG A 52 -1.60 4.67 -6.14
C ARG A 52 -1.25 4.25 -4.73
N ARG A 53 -1.44 2.98 -4.39
CA ARG A 53 -1.21 2.48 -3.03
C ARG A 53 -0.90 1.01 -3.07
N HIS A 54 0.16 0.61 -2.39
CA HIS A 54 0.51 -0.78 -2.14
C HIS A 54 0.72 -1.02 -0.64
N TYR A 55 0.23 -2.15 -0.13
CA TYR A 55 0.43 -2.57 1.25
C TYR A 55 0.41 -4.09 1.33
N ARG A 56 0.92 -4.65 2.42
CA ARG A 56 0.96 -6.09 2.64
C ARG A 56 0.17 -6.44 3.88
N THR A 57 -0.53 -7.56 3.86
CA THR A 57 -1.19 -8.08 5.05
C THR A 57 -0.74 -9.49 5.34
N THR A 58 -0.83 -9.91 6.60
CA THR A 58 -0.93 -11.33 6.94
C THR A 58 -2.16 -11.94 6.26
N LEU A 59 -2.23 -13.29 6.19
CA LEU A 59 -3.38 -13.98 5.59
C LEU A 59 -4.72 -13.62 6.24
N ASP A 60 -4.70 -13.30 7.52
CA ASP A 60 -5.87 -12.91 8.31
C ASP A 60 -6.11 -11.38 8.36
N GLY A 61 -5.40 -10.62 7.51
CA GLY A 61 -5.76 -9.23 7.18
C GLY A 61 -5.02 -8.14 7.95
N TYR A 62 -4.03 -8.46 8.79
CA TYR A 62 -3.28 -7.44 9.51
C TYR A 62 -2.17 -6.83 8.64
N GLU A 63 -2.16 -5.51 8.49
CA GLU A 63 -1.16 -4.79 7.70
C GLU A 63 0.24 -4.90 8.33
N VAL A 64 1.23 -5.18 7.48
CA VAL A 64 2.63 -5.36 7.87
C VAL A 64 3.55 -4.52 6.99
N THR A 65 4.68 -4.11 7.56
CA THR A 65 5.70 -3.35 6.84
C THR A 65 7.07 -3.82 7.28
N GLN A 66 8.01 -3.84 6.34
CA GLN A 66 9.38 -4.24 6.60
C GLN A 66 10.13 -3.11 7.30
N ASP A 67 10.93 -3.45 8.31
CA ASP A 67 11.88 -2.51 8.89
C ASP A 67 13.20 -2.45 8.07
N ASN A 68 14.13 -1.61 8.50
CA ASN A 68 15.43 -1.44 7.85
C ASN A 68 16.34 -2.69 7.94
N LYS A 69 15.97 -3.71 8.73
CA LYS A 69 16.69 -4.97 8.86
C LYS A 69 16.05 -6.10 8.04
N GLY A 70 15.01 -5.80 7.27
CA GLY A 70 14.31 -6.80 6.48
C GLY A 70 13.27 -7.61 7.27
N CYS A 71 12.98 -7.27 8.54
CA CYS A 71 12.00 -7.95 9.36
C CYS A 71 10.60 -7.33 9.15
N TYR A 72 9.60 -8.16 8.84
CA TYR A 72 8.22 -7.71 8.77
C TYR A 72 7.65 -7.51 10.17
N LYS A 73 7.10 -6.32 10.39
CA LYS A 73 6.48 -5.92 11.66
C LYS A 73 5.07 -5.43 11.43
N TYR A 74 4.23 -5.56 12.44
CA TYR A 74 2.86 -5.05 12.35
C TYR A 74 2.83 -3.53 12.23
N ALA A 75 1.91 -3.05 11.41
CA ALA A 75 1.50 -1.67 11.38
C ALA A 75 0.40 -1.42 12.44
N LYS A 76 0.44 -0.26 13.08
CA LYS A 76 -0.62 0.19 14.00
C LYS A 76 -1.18 1.55 13.60
N LYS A 77 -2.44 1.79 13.99
CA LYS A 77 -3.05 3.12 13.85
C LYS A 77 -2.34 4.13 14.77
N ARG A 78 -1.98 5.30 14.26
CA ARG A 78 -1.55 6.45 15.09
C ARG A 78 -2.79 7.07 15.75
N LYS A 79 -2.60 7.65 16.94
CA LYS A 79 -3.66 8.44 17.62
C LYS A 79 -4.13 9.63 16.78
N THR A 80 -3.23 10.21 15.98
CA THR A 80 -3.47 11.37 15.11
C THR A 80 -4.02 10.98 13.72
N GLY A 81 -4.37 9.71 13.50
CA GLY A 81 -4.61 9.18 12.15
C GLY A 81 -3.31 8.80 11.43
N GLY A 82 -3.42 7.82 10.53
CA GLY A 82 -2.30 7.28 9.75
C GLY A 82 -1.63 6.04 10.35
N VAL A 83 -0.56 5.60 9.70
CA VAL A 83 0.14 4.32 9.97
C VAL A 83 1.43 4.57 10.77
N LYS A 84 1.71 3.71 11.76
CA LYS A 84 2.99 3.67 12.46
C LYS A 84 3.51 2.23 12.54
N LEU A 85 4.77 2.06 12.16
CA LEU A 85 5.48 0.80 12.33
C LEU A 85 5.66 0.47 13.82
N THR A 86 5.43 -0.78 14.18
CA THR A 86 5.62 -1.27 15.55
C THR A 86 6.99 -1.93 15.70
N CYS A 87 7.40 -2.22 16.95
CA CYS A 87 8.57 -3.05 17.22
C CYS A 87 8.26 -4.56 17.18
N ARG A 88 7.00 -4.96 16.95
CA ARG A 88 6.57 -6.36 17.03
C ARG A 88 6.71 -7.03 15.68
N GLN A 89 7.57 -8.04 15.61
CA GLN A 89 7.66 -8.97 14.49
C GLN A 89 6.29 -9.59 14.20
N ALA A 90 5.97 -9.69 12.91
CA ALA A 90 4.76 -10.35 12.46
C ALA A 90 4.95 -11.85 12.40
N HIS A 91 3.91 -12.59 12.77
CA HIS A 91 3.86 -14.05 12.63
C HIS A 91 2.55 -14.45 11.96
N ASN A 92 2.55 -15.61 11.32
CA ASN A 92 1.31 -16.23 10.86
C ASN A 92 0.38 -16.49 12.06
N GLN A 93 -0.92 -16.50 11.81
CA GLN A 93 -1.95 -16.53 12.85
C GLN A 93 -1.77 -17.69 13.85
N GLU A 94 -1.36 -18.86 13.36
CA GLU A 94 -1.13 -20.07 14.13
C GLU A 94 0.08 -20.00 15.07
N LYS A 95 1.05 -19.13 14.80
CA LYS A 95 2.27 -18.98 15.61
C LYS A 95 2.20 -17.84 16.63
N ARG A 96 1.11 -17.06 16.63
CA ARG A 96 1.01 -15.88 17.49
C ARG A 96 0.79 -16.22 18.94
N THR A 97 1.45 -15.46 19.80
CA THR A 97 1.19 -15.53 21.24
C THR A 97 -0.14 -14.86 21.61
N LYS A 98 -0.70 -15.20 22.79
CA LYS A 98 -1.89 -14.51 23.33
C LYS A 98 -1.69 -12.99 23.46
N CYS A 99 -0.49 -12.57 23.86
CA CYS A 99 -0.12 -11.15 23.98
C CYS A 99 -0.13 -10.44 22.63
N GLU A 100 0.35 -11.10 21.59
CA GLU A 100 0.35 -10.59 20.21
C GLU A 100 -1.06 -10.44 19.67
N ASN A 101 -1.92 -11.45 19.84
CA ASN A 101 -3.33 -11.37 19.45
C ASN A 101 -4.06 -10.21 20.14
N LYS A 102 -3.85 -10.04 21.45
CA LYS A 102 -4.43 -8.92 22.22
C LYS A 102 -3.92 -7.56 21.74
N PHE A 103 -2.65 -7.48 21.34
CA PHE A 103 -2.07 -6.27 20.76
C PHE A 103 -2.75 -5.91 19.43
N LEU A 104 -2.91 -6.89 18.54
CA LEU A 104 -3.49 -6.73 17.21
C LEU A 104 -4.95 -6.32 17.26
N GLN A 105 -5.75 -6.91 18.15
CA GLN A 105 -7.15 -6.53 18.34
C GLN A 105 -7.31 -5.06 18.73
N ARG A 106 -6.38 -4.52 19.52
CA ARG A 106 -6.47 -3.14 20.03
C ARG A 106 -5.82 -2.10 19.11
N ASN A 107 -4.74 -2.48 18.43
CA ASN A 107 -3.86 -1.50 17.77
C ASN A 107 -3.61 -1.80 16.29
N GLY A 108 -3.78 -3.06 15.87
CA GLY A 108 -3.49 -3.51 14.51
C GLY A 108 -4.39 -2.81 13.49
N ILE A 109 -3.85 -2.64 12.29
CA ILE A 109 -4.65 -2.23 11.13
C ILE A 109 -5.12 -3.51 10.47
N LYS A 110 -6.44 -3.75 10.49
CA LYS A 110 -7.07 -4.90 9.85
C LYS A 110 -7.89 -4.42 8.65
N HIS A 111 -7.72 -5.08 7.51
CA HIS A 111 -8.48 -4.87 6.28
C HIS A 111 -9.46 -6.02 6.06
#